data_AF-A0A1E5NE20-F1
#
_entry.id   AF-A0A1E5NE20-F1
#
_cell.length_a   1.000
_cell.length_b   1.000
_cell.length_c   1.000
_cell.angle_alpha   90.00
_cell.angle_beta   90.00
_cell.angle_gamma   90.00
#
_symmetry.space_group_name_H-M   'P 1'
#
loop_
_entity.id
_entity.type
_entity.pdbx_description
1 polymer ?
#
loop_
_entity_poly.entity_id
_entity_poly.type
_entity_poly.pdbx_seq_one_letter_code
_entity_poly.pdbx_strand_id
1 'polypeptide(L)'
;MKRISKLSAIFLILCLPILYSCSKNNNNSPTNPTTEGNNQTTYTANGVAKDFQGTYKFYSIDGQTADITISDTGISGLKISNDTASIINFDSSTIYSSNRSGDTDASIPNYKYYLIYGDEFKGSISFPNDSTSIGYIRLRKSLSTYSIYINGIFERTQNAQRTLGTDSELIATWKGSYTDGSQLTVTIDKDFVSYTADNKTYKIPSIYFINQNDGSYNTQTPYLKNSIIVKNANNKIQFSYKHFEIAHSPSVLNGQVTGDLQYSLTSFGLPNLDSIEFSK
;
A
#
# COMPACT_ATOMS: atom_id res chain seq x y z
N MET A 1 68.21 31.25 27.25
CA MET A 1 67.03 31.45 28.12
C MET A 1 66.65 30.08 28.69
N LYS A 2 67.03 29.67 29.91
CA LYS A 2 66.61 30.10 31.27
C LYS A 2 65.10 29.97 31.52
N ARG A 3 64.74 28.91 32.29
CA ARG A 3 63.70 28.67 33.33
C ARG A 3 62.36 29.41 33.21
N ILE A 4 61.20 28.78 33.45
CA ILE A 4 60.47 28.63 34.73
C ILE A 4 59.20 27.82 34.35
N SER A 5 58.93 26.57 34.76
CA SER A 5 58.58 25.98 36.06
C SER A 5 57.20 26.36 36.64
N LYS A 6 56.44 25.31 37.05
CA LYS A 6 55.35 25.29 38.07
C LYS A 6 53.95 25.69 37.55
N LEU A 7 52.81 25.14 37.96
CA LEU A 7 52.45 24.20 39.04
C LEU A 7 51.00 23.70 38.76
N SER A 8 50.73 22.43 39.07
CA SER A 8 49.54 21.87 39.75
C SER A 8 48.11 22.35 39.42
N ALA A 9 47.26 21.41 38.99
CA ALA A 9 46.01 21.11 39.70
C ALA A 9 45.64 19.64 39.51
N ILE A 10 45.79 18.90 40.60
CA ILE A 10 45.30 17.54 40.84
C ILE A 10 43.77 17.59 40.83
N PHE A 11 43.10 16.75 40.03
CA PHE A 11 41.76 16.29 40.36
C PHE A 11 41.73 14.76 40.29
N LEU A 12 41.91 14.19 41.48
CA LEU A 12 41.75 12.79 41.80
C LEU A 12 40.25 12.55 42.04
N ILE A 13 39.57 11.83 41.14
CA ILE A 13 38.36 11.09 41.50
C ILE A 13 38.59 9.63 41.15
N LEU A 14 38.83 8.90 42.23
CA LEU A 14 38.92 7.46 42.37
C LEU A 14 37.51 6.87 42.44
N CYS A 15 37.42 5.59 42.09
CA CYS A 15 36.35 4.60 42.34
C CYS A 15 35.36 4.40 41.20
N LEU A 16 35.11 3.19 40.66
CA LEU A 16 35.61 1.82 40.83
C LEU A 16 35.07 1.03 39.60
N PRO A 17 35.66 -0.13 39.23
CA PRO A 17 35.19 -0.94 38.11
C PRO A 17 34.04 -1.86 38.53
N ILE A 18 32.95 -1.88 37.78
CA ILE A 18 31.93 -2.94 37.88
C ILE A 18 32.19 -3.94 36.76
N LEU A 19 32.65 -5.12 37.16
CA LEU A 19 32.79 -6.33 36.36
C LEU A 19 31.44 -7.07 36.25
N TYR A 20 31.33 -7.92 35.22
CA TYR A 20 30.31 -8.95 34.93
C TYR A 20 28.95 -8.41 34.43
N SER A 21 28.33 -8.93 33.35
CA SER A 21 28.28 -10.31 32.88
C SER A 21 27.86 -10.39 31.41
N CYS A 22 28.43 -11.33 30.66
CA CYS A 22 27.82 -11.90 29.46
C CYS A 22 26.64 -12.79 29.86
N SER A 23 25.45 -12.51 29.33
CA SER A 23 24.37 -13.49 29.18
C SER A 23 23.69 -13.23 27.83
N LYS A 24 24.04 -13.99 26.79
CA LYS A 24 23.27 -15.15 26.28
C LYS A 24 21.88 -14.75 25.77
N ASN A 25 21.72 -14.90 24.46
CA ASN A 25 20.48 -15.02 23.67
C ASN A 25 19.18 -15.02 24.49
N ASN A 26 18.36 -13.98 24.31
CA ASN A 26 16.92 -14.13 24.38
C ASN A 26 16.33 -13.66 23.05
N ASN A 27 15.85 -14.63 22.28
CA ASN A 27 14.87 -14.40 21.23
C ASN A 27 13.66 -13.73 21.90
N ASN A 28 13.49 -12.42 21.70
CA ASN A 28 12.24 -11.76 22.00
C ASN A 28 11.23 -12.17 20.93
N SER A 29 10.67 -13.38 21.06
CA SER A 29 9.36 -13.65 20.50
C SER A 29 8.35 -12.90 21.37
N PRO A 30 7.50 -12.02 20.82
CA PRO A 30 6.55 -11.27 21.61
C PRO A 30 5.54 -12.24 22.24
N THR A 31 5.61 -12.44 23.55
CA THR A 31 4.60 -13.20 24.31
C THR A 31 3.48 -12.27 24.75
N ASN A 32 2.26 -12.54 24.28
CA ASN A 32 1.03 -11.82 24.61
C ASN A 32 0.67 -11.92 26.11
N PRO A 33 0.45 -10.80 26.83
CA PRO A 33 -0.29 -10.82 28.08
C PRO A 33 -1.80 -10.76 27.81
N THR A 34 -2.56 -11.61 28.50
CA THR A 34 -4.03 -11.64 28.50
C THR A 34 -4.54 -11.14 29.85
N THR A 35 -5.24 -9.99 29.89
CA THR A 35 -6.43 -9.78 30.76
C THR A 35 -7.13 -8.43 30.51
N GLU A 36 -8.44 -8.56 30.30
CA GLU A 36 -9.61 -7.69 30.51
C GLU A 36 -9.47 -6.17 30.75
N GLY A 37 -10.15 -5.40 29.89
CA GLY A 37 -10.57 -4.02 30.14
C GLY A 37 -10.72 -3.23 28.84
N ASN A 38 -11.98 -2.99 28.42
CA ASN A 38 -12.45 -2.33 27.19
C ASN A 38 -12.69 -3.29 26.02
N ASN A 39 -13.76 -3.02 25.25
CA ASN A 39 -14.13 -3.69 23.99
C ASN A 39 -13.09 -3.42 22.88
N GLN A 40 -11.84 -3.72 23.19
CA GLN A 40 -10.72 -3.56 22.29
C GLN A 40 -10.58 -4.90 21.60
N THR A 41 -10.86 -4.91 20.29
CA THR A 41 -10.59 -6.08 19.45
C THR A 41 -9.11 -6.42 19.60
N THR A 42 -8.81 -7.51 20.30
CA THR A 42 -7.43 -7.96 20.50
C THR A 42 -6.97 -8.66 19.24
N TYR A 43 -5.84 -8.23 18.69
CA TYR A 43 -5.25 -8.86 17.51
C TYR A 43 -4.17 -9.84 17.94
N THR A 44 -4.15 -11.02 17.32
CA THR A 44 -3.10 -12.02 17.49
C THR A 44 -2.35 -12.22 16.19
N ALA A 45 -1.05 -12.55 16.28
CA ALA A 45 -0.22 -12.85 15.12
C ALA A 45 -0.63 -14.21 14.52
N ASN A 46 -1.66 -14.20 13.68
CA ASN A 46 -2.28 -15.40 13.11
C ASN A 46 -1.72 -15.76 11.73
N GLY A 47 -0.95 -14.87 11.11
CA GLY A 47 -0.62 -14.97 9.70
C GLY A 47 -1.83 -14.75 8.79
N VAL A 48 -1.61 -14.87 7.47
CA VAL A 48 -2.68 -14.91 6.46
C VAL A 48 -3.32 -16.29 6.44
N ALA A 49 -4.66 -16.36 6.38
CA ALA A 49 -5.38 -17.63 6.28
C ALA A 49 -4.99 -18.44 5.04
N LYS A 50 -5.08 -19.78 5.15
CA LYS A 50 -4.71 -20.71 4.08
C LYS A 50 -5.51 -20.52 2.80
N ASP A 51 -6.75 -20.04 2.89
CA ASP A 51 -7.63 -19.80 1.75
C ASP A 51 -7.03 -18.78 0.76
N PHE A 52 -6.15 -17.91 1.24
CA PHE A 52 -5.43 -16.91 0.45
C PHE A 52 -4.03 -17.37 0.00
N GLN A 53 -3.65 -18.65 0.17
CA GLN A 53 -2.35 -19.13 -0.30
C GLN A 53 -2.23 -19.12 -1.83
N GLY A 54 -1.05 -18.80 -2.35
CA GLY A 54 -0.75 -18.80 -3.77
C GLY A 54 0.01 -17.56 -4.23
N THR A 55 0.21 -17.47 -5.54
CA THR A 55 0.91 -16.36 -6.16
C THR A 55 -0.09 -15.35 -6.71
N TYR A 56 0.20 -14.07 -6.50
CA TYR A 56 -0.60 -12.95 -6.96
C TYR A 56 0.28 -12.00 -7.75
N LYS A 57 -0.29 -11.39 -8.79
CA LYS A 57 0.36 -10.28 -9.49
C LYS A 57 0.10 -8.99 -8.73
N PHE A 58 1.15 -8.35 -8.25
CA PHE A 58 1.11 -7.06 -7.57
C PHE A 58 1.44 -5.93 -8.54
N TYR A 59 0.70 -4.85 -8.40
CA TYR A 59 0.86 -3.60 -9.14
C TYR A 59 0.91 -2.45 -8.12
N SER A 60 2.05 -1.80 -8.01
CA SER A 60 2.20 -0.63 -7.16
C SER A 60 1.60 0.62 -7.82
N ILE A 61 1.23 1.62 -7.02
CA ILE A 61 0.66 2.88 -7.52
C ILE A 61 1.64 3.70 -8.39
N ASP A 62 2.94 3.47 -8.24
CA ASP A 62 4.04 4.02 -9.06
C ASP A 62 4.32 3.20 -10.33
N GLY A 63 3.58 2.11 -10.53
CA GLY A 63 3.59 1.25 -11.73
C GLY A 63 4.70 0.22 -11.77
N GLN A 64 5.25 -0.16 -10.61
CA GLN A 64 6.07 -1.35 -10.54
C GLN A 64 5.18 -2.59 -10.49
N THR A 65 5.68 -3.69 -11.03
CA THR A 65 5.02 -4.99 -10.94
C THR A 65 5.94 -6.00 -10.28
N ALA A 66 5.32 -6.91 -9.53
CA ALA A 66 5.99 -8.02 -8.86
C ALA A 66 5.02 -9.19 -8.73
N ASP A 67 5.58 -10.38 -8.49
CA ASP A 67 4.79 -11.51 -8.05
C ASP A 67 4.94 -11.58 -6.53
N ILE A 68 3.81 -11.59 -5.82
CA ILE A 68 3.77 -11.78 -4.37
C ILE A 68 3.27 -13.19 -4.10
N THR A 69 3.85 -13.86 -3.11
CA THR A 69 3.45 -15.21 -2.75
C THR A 69 2.99 -15.25 -1.30
N ILE A 70 1.81 -15.82 -1.11
CA ILE A 70 1.24 -16.13 0.19
C ILE A 70 1.47 -17.62 0.45
N SER A 71 2.37 -17.95 1.36
CA SER A 71 2.73 -19.32 1.72
C SER A 71 3.07 -19.38 3.21
N ASP A 72 2.79 -20.51 3.84
CA ASP A 72 3.06 -20.72 5.28
C ASP A 72 2.53 -19.59 6.16
N THR A 73 1.39 -19.01 5.78
CA THR A 73 0.72 -17.89 6.45
C THR A 73 1.51 -16.56 6.45
N GLY A 74 2.64 -16.51 5.73
CA GLY A 74 3.41 -15.29 5.45
C GLY A 74 3.13 -14.70 4.06
N ILE A 75 3.79 -13.59 3.77
CA ILE A 75 3.76 -12.84 2.51
C ILE A 75 5.20 -12.64 2.03
N SER A 76 5.48 -12.88 0.77
CA SER A 76 6.79 -12.65 0.17
C SER A 76 6.69 -11.96 -1.19
N GLY A 77 7.78 -11.32 -1.64
CA GLY A 77 7.85 -10.72 -2.97
C GLY A 77 7.31 -9.29 -3.07
N LEU A 78 7.02 -8.62 -1.95
CA LEU A 78 6.53 -7.23 -1.98
C LEU A 78 7.64 -6.27 -2.38
N LYS A 79 7.36 -5.38 -3.33
CA LYS A 79 8.29 -4.32 -3.75
C LYS A 79 7.98 -2.98 -3.10
N ILE A 80 9.04 -2.26 -2.75
CA ILE A 80 8.96 -0.89 -2.26
C ILE A 80 8.71 0.06 -3.44
N SER A 81 7.77 0.99 -3.29
CA SER A 81 7.53 2.08 -4.23
C SER A 81 8.80 2.92 -4.42
N ASN A 82 9.12 3.21 -5.67
CA ASN A 82 10.34 3.86 -6.15
C ASN A 82 11.66 3.12 -5.89
N ASP A 83 11.62 1.86 -5.46
CA ASP A 83 12.82 1.00 -5.33
C ASP A 83 12.60 -0.33 -6.04
N THR A 84 13.31 -0.52 -7.16
CA THR A 84 13.17 -1.69 -8.03
C THR A 84 13.95 -2.90 -7.53
N ALA A 85 14.85 -2.74 -6.56
CA ALA A 85 15.74 -3.79 -6.08
C ALA A 85 15.27 -4.43 -4.78
N SER A 86 14.64 -3.66 -3.90
CA SER A 86 14.25 -4.15 -2.58
C SER A 86 12.97 -4.99 -2.62
N ILE A 87 13.08 -6.20 -2.06
CA ILE A 87 11.96 -7.11 -1.79
C ILE A 87 11.79 -7.23 -0.28
N ILE A 88 10.54 -7.09 0.18
CA ILE A 88 10.14 -7.28 1.57
C ILE A 88 9.31 -8.55 1.69
N ASN A 89 9.57 -9.28 2.76
CA ASN A 89 8.82 -10.46 3.16
C ASN A 89 8.34 -10.25 4.60
N PHE A 90 7.16 -10.79 4.90
CA PHE A 90 6.55 -10.78 6.21
C PHE A 90 6.23 -12.22 6.58
N ASP A 91 6.78 -12.71 7.68
CA ASP A 91 6.35 -13.99 8.22
C ASP A 91 5.06 -13.84 9.04
N SER A 92 4.49 -14.97 9.46
CA SER A 92 3.25 -15.02 10.23
C SER A 92 3.28 -14.21 11.54
N SER A 93 4.45 -14.00 12.14
CA SER A 93 4.61 -13.30 13.42
C SER A 93 4.39 -11.79 13.31
N THR A 94 4.44 -11.26 12.09
CA THR A 94 4.23 -9.84 11.79
C THR A 94 2.84 -9.52 11.24
N ILE A 95 1.97 -10.54 11.11
CA ILE A 95 0.67 -10.42 10.46
C ILE A 95 -0.43 -10.78 11.46
N TYR A 96 -1.26 -9.79 11.76
CA TYR A 96 -2.18 -9.78 12.87
C TYR A 96 -3.62 -9.74 12.40
N SER A 97 -4.50 -10.44 13.10
CA SER A 97 -5.95 -10.37 12.92
C SER A 97 -6.65 -10.70 14.23
N SER A 98 -7.90 -10.26 14.38
CA SER A 98 -8.76 -10.69 15.50
C SER A 98 -9.32 -12.09 15.28
N ASN A 99 -9.43 -12.49 14.00
CA ASN A 99 -9.88 -13.82 13.61
C ASN A 99 -8.90 -14.46 12.62
N ARG A 100 -8.61 -15.76 12.75
CA ARG A 100 -7.61 -16.44 11.90
C ARG A 100 -7.96 -16.40 10.41
N SER A 101 -9.25 -16.33 10.08
CA SER A 101 -9.74 -16.16 8.70
C SER A 101 -9.56 -14.74 8.14
N GLY A 102 -9.01 -13.82 8.92
CA GLY A 102 -8.99 -12.39 8.66
C GLY A 102 -10.25 -11.69 9.17
N ASP A 103 -10.13 -10.37 9.28
CA ASP A 103 -11.15 -9.50 9.86
C ASP A 103 -12.02 -8.88 8.77
N THR A 104 -13.29 -8.60 9.08
CA THR A 104 -14.22 -8.03 8.10
C THR A 104 -14.30 -6.52 8.30
N ASP A 105 -14.18 -5.75 7.22
CA ASP A 105 -14.47 -4.32 7.22
C ASP A 105 -15.87 -4.10 6.65
N ALA A 106 -16.75 -3.45 7.42
CA ALA A 106 -18.11 -3.14 6.97
C ALA A 106 -18.13 -2.19 5.76
N SER A 107 -17.06 -1.43 5.55
CA SER A 107 -16.89 -0.45 4.47
C SER A 107 -16.57 -1.09 3.13
N ILE A 108 -15.97 -2.28 3.15
CA ILE A 108 -15.68 -3.08 1.95
C ILE A 108 -16.25 -4.49 2.16
N PRO A 109 -17.58 -4.66 1.99
CA PRO A 109 -18.17 -5.97 2.10
C PRO A 109 -17.46 -6.94 1.13
N ASN A 110 -17.31 -8.19 1.56
CA ASN A 110 -16.61 -9.27 0.86
C ASN A 110 -15.08 -9.21 0.88
N TYR A 111 -14.47 -8.42 1.76
CA TYR A 111 -13.03 -8.42 1.96
C TYR A 111 -12.66 -8.89 3.37
N LYS A 112 -11.49 -9.55 3.46
CA LYS A 112 -10.80 -9.86 4.71
C LYS A 112 -9.53 -9.05 4.79
N TYR A 113 -9.33 -8.33 5.88
CA TYR A 113 -8.09 -7.62 6.11
C TYR A 113 -7.26 -8.28 7.21
N TYR A 114 -5.97 -7.98 7.15
CA TYR A 114 -4.96 -8.32 8.14
C TYR A 114 -4.11 -7.08 8.38
N LEU A 115 -3.73 -6.86 9.63
CA LEU A 115 -2.76 -5.84 10.01
C LEU A 115 -1.35 -6.41 9.82
N ILE A 116 -0.44 -5.59 9.30
CA ILE A 116 0.98 -5.91 9.22
C ILE A 116 1.68 -4.97 10.19
N TYR A 117 2.42 -5.52 11.15
CA TYR A 117 3.19 -4.76 12.14
C TYR A 117 4.46 -5.52 12.53
N GLY A 118 5.61 -5.03 12.06
CA GLY A 118 6.90 -5.71 12.22
C GLY A 118 7.88 -5.26 11.16
N ASP A 119 9.16 -5.59 11.32
CA ASP A 119 10.22 -5.32 10.33
C ASP A 119 10.29 -3.88 9.84
N GLU A 120 10.12 -2.92 10.76
CA GLU A 120 10.00 -1.48 10.48
C GLU A 120 8.75 -1.05 9.71
N PHE A 121 7.82 -1.93 9.37
CA PHE A 121 6.60 -1.60 8.63
C PHE A 121 5.34 -1.68 9.49
N LYS A 122 4.35 -0.86 9.12
CA LYS A 122 2.98 -0.93 9.64
C LYS A 122 1.95 -0.61 8.56
N GLY A 123 0.82 -1.30 8.60
CA GLY A 123 -0.33 -1.01 7.74
C GLY A 123 -1.24 -2.23 7.61
N SER A 124 -1.83 -2.43 6.44
CA SER A 124 -2.78 -3.52 6.22
C SER A 124 -2.73 -4.08 4.82
N ILE A 125 -3.11 -5.35 4.71
CA ILE A 125 -3.42 -6.04 3.46
C ILE A 125 -4.88 -6.49 3.49
N SER A 126 -5.58 -6.34 2.38
CA SER A 126 -6.98 -6.73 2.20
C SER A 126 -7.12 -7.68 1.03
N PHE A 127 -7.68 -8.86 1.30
CA PHE A 127 -7.95 -9.90 0.33
C PHE A 127 -9.45 -9.93 0.02
N PRO A 128 -9.84 -10.06 -1.25
CA PRO A 128 -11.23 -10.35 -1.59
C PRO A 128 -11.60 -11.79 -1.21
N ASN A 129 -12.86 -12.02 -0.85
CA ASN A 129 -13.42 -13.34 -0.57
C ASN A 129 -13.64 -14.20 -1.83
N ASP A 130 -13.55 -13.59 -3.02
CA ASP A 130 -13.67 -14.26 -4.30
C ASP A 130 -12.36 -14.19 -5.09
N SER A 131 -12.17 -15.10 -6.05
CA SER A 131 -10.94 -15.21 -6.83
C SER A 131 -10.83 -14.22 -8.00
N THR A 132 -11.87 -13.44 -8.26
CA THR A 132 -11.98 -12.55 -9.44
C THR A 132 -11.74 -11.09 -9.10
N SER A 133 -11.94 -10.73 -7.84
CA SER A 133 -11.77 -9.42 -7.26
C SER A 133 -10.30 -9.12 -6.97
N ILE A 134 -10.04 -7.85 -6.69
CA ILE A 134 -8.70 -7.28 -6.59
C ILE A 134 -8.43 -6.95 -5.13
N GLY A 135 -7.33 -7.47 -4.58
CA GLY A 135 -6.83 -7.13 -3.25
C GLY A 135 -6.04 -5.83 -3.23
N TYR A 136 -5.76 -5.34 -2.03
CA TYR A 136 -5.04 -4.08 -1.81
C TYR A 136 -4.10 -4.19 -0.63
N ILE A 137 -2.94 -3.55 -0.74
CA ILE A 137 -1.96 -3.47 0.34
C ILE A 137 -1.47 -2.04 0.49
N ARG A 138 -1.33 -1.60 1.76
CA ARG A 138 -0.77 -0.31 2.11
C ARG A 138 0.11 -0.44 3.35
N LEU A 139 1.39 -0.15 3.21
CA LEU A 139 2.40 -0.17 4.26
C LEU A 139 3.22 1.12 4.26
N ARG A 140 3.53 1.57 5.48
CA ARG A 140 4.45 2.68 5.76
C ARG A 140 5.52 2.23 6.74
N LYS A 141 6.64 2.94 6.81
CA LYS A 141 7.61 2.69 7.88
C LYS A 141 7.01 3.11 9.23
N SER A 142 7.14 2.27 10.24
CA SER A 142 6.59 2.46 11.58
C SER A 142 7.06 3.75 12.25
N LEU A 143 8.29 4.17 11.94
CA LEU A 143 8.93 5.38 12.46
C LEU A 143 8.76 6.63 11.56
N SER A 144 8.19 6.48 10.35
CA SER A 144 7.90 7.61 9.46
C SER A 144 6.41 7.93 9.46
N THR A 145 6.08 9.19 9.73
CA THR A 145 4.70 9.68 9.67
C THR A 145 4.21 9.95 8.24
N TYR A 146 5.10 10.04 7.25
CA TYR A 146 4.76 10.61 5.94
C TYR A 146 5.15 9.77 4.72
N SER A 147 5.90 8.68 4.89
CA SER A 147 6.38 7.89 3.76
C SER A 147 5.63 6.57 3.67
N ILE A 148 4.72 6.50 2.70
CA ILE A 148 4.13 5.24 2.22
C ILE A 148 5.22 4.54 1.40
N TYR A 149 5.49 3.27 1.70
CA TYR A 149 6.55 2.49 1.03
C TYR A 149 6.01 1.38 0.17
N ILE A 150 4.85 0.82 0.50
CA ILE A 150 4.19 -0.17 -0.35
C ILE A 150 2.74 0.27 -0.45
N ASN A 151 2.29 0.60 -1.65
CA ASN A 151 0.89 0.90 -1.93
C ASN A 151 0.55 0.35 -3.29
N GLY A 152 -0.46 -0.50 -3.35
CA GLY A 152 -0.86 -1.11 -4.60
C GLY A 152 -1.94 -2.14 -4.45
N ILE A 153 -2.27 -2.71 -5.60
CA ILE A 153 -3.33 -3.68 -5.78
C ILE A 153 -2.74 -4.99 -6.28
N PHE A 154 -3.40 -6.10 -5.97
CA PHE A 154 -2.93 -7.41 -6.38
C PHE A 154 -4.08 -8.35 -6.73
N GLU A 155 -3.81 -9.35 -7.55
CA GLU A 155 -4.80 -10.33 -7.96
C GLU A 155 -4.20 -11.73 -8.19
N ARG A 156 -4.99 -12.78 -7.98
CA ARG A 156 -4.52 -14.17 -8.07
C ARG A 156 -4.39 -14.68 -9.51
N THR A 157 -5.23 -14.18 -10.40
CA THR A 157 -5.28 -14.62 -11.80
C THR A 157 -5.45 -13.40 -12.67
N GLN A 158 -4.61 -13.25 -13.69
CA GLN A 158 -4.85 -12.25 -14.74
C GLN A 158 -6.14 -12.66 -15.47
N ASN A 159 -7.25 -12.03 -15.10
CA ASN A 159 -8.50 -12.21 -15.82
C ASN A 159 -8.31 -11.68 -17.25
N ALA A 160 -8.31 -12.57 -18.24
CA ALA A 160 -8.09 -12.27 -19.65
C ALA A 160 -9.16 -11.36 -20.31
N GLN A 161 -10.17 -10.91 -19.55
CA GLN A 161 -11.33 -10.12 -20.01
C GLN A 161 -11.19 -8.62 -19.74
N ARG A 162 -9.97 -8.10 -19.78
CA ARG A 162 -9.58 -6.80 -19.23
C ARG A 162 -8.90 -5.97 -20.31
N THR A 163 -9.66 -5.05 -20.91
CA THR A 163 -9.57 -4.82 -22.36
C THR A 163 -9.08 -3.45 -22.81
N LEU A 164 -8.81 -2.51 -21.91
CA LEU A 164 -8.31 -1.19 -22.34
C LEU A 164 -6.93 -1.30 -23.01
N GLY A 165 -6.02 -2.08 -22.43
CA GLY A 165 -4.64 -2.24 -22.95
C GLY A 165 -4.56 -2.91 -24.33
N THR A 166 -5.70 -3.37 -24.86
CA THR A 166 -5.83 -3.95 -26.21
C THR A 166 -6.55 -3.02 -27.20
N ASP A 167 -7.13 -1.90 -26.76
CA ASP A 167 -7.76 -0.92 -27.64
C ASP A 167 -6.70 0.03 -28.23
N SER A 168 -6.19 -0.33 -29.41
CA SER A 168 -5.16 0.44 -30.11
C SER A 168 -5.55 1.89 -30.42
N GLU A 169 -6.84 2.21 -30.45
CA GLU A 169 -7.28 3.58 -30.68
C GLU A 169 -7.10 4.48 -29.45
N LEU A 170 -7.08 3.89 -28.25
CA LEU A 170 -6.90 4.59 -26.98
C LEU A 170 -5.43 4.66 -26.55
N ILE A 171 -4.59 3.74 -27.00
CA ILE A 171 -3.14 3.76 -26.71
C ILE A 171 -2.49 5.00 -27.34
N ALA A 172 -2.22 6.00 -26.50
CA ALA A 172 -1.63 7.27 -26.87
C ALA A 172 -1.31 8.11 -25.62
N THR A 173 -0.65 9.25 -25.84
CA THR A 173 -0.61 10.34 -24.88
C THR A 173 -1.68 11.36 -25.25
N TRP A 174 -2.52 11.68 -24.27
CA TRP A 174 -3.69 12.53 -24.35
C TRP A 174 -3.42 13.80 -23.55
N LYS A 175 -3.62 14.96 -24.18
CA LYS A 175 -3.41 16.26 -23.53
C LYS A 175 -4.71 17.02 -23.42
N GLY A 176 -4.93 17.63 -22.27
CA GLY A 176 -6.09 18.42 -21.99
C GLY A 176 -5.78 19.56 -21.05
N SER A 177 -6.67 20.54 -20.98
CA SER A 177 -6.49 21.75 -20.17
C SER A 177 -7.68 21.98 -19.25
N TYR A 178 -7.41 22.41 -18.04
CA TYR A 178 -8.40 22.95 -17.12
C TYR A 178 -8.83 24.36 -17.54
N THR A 179 -9.93 24.85 -16.97
CA THR A 179 -10.45 26.21 -17.23
C THR A 179 -9.50 27.32 -16.81
N ASP A 180 -8.60 27.06 -15.84
CA ASP A 180 -7.54 27.96 -15.41
C ASP A 180 -6.30 27.93 -16.33
N GLY A 181 -6.32 27.13 -17.40
CA GLY A 181 -5.24 26.96 -18.37
C GLY A 181 -4.15 25.97 -17.95
N SER A 182 -4.22 25.39 -16.75
CA SER A 182 -3.30 24.31 -16.36
C SER A 182 -3.51 23.07 -17.22
N GLN A 183 -2.44 22.32 -17.50
CA GLN A 183 -2.47 21.16 -18.39
C GLN A 183 -2.47 19.85 -17.59
N LEU A 184 -3.27 18.89 -18.07
CA LEU A 184 -3.25 17.51 -17.63
C LEU A 184 -2.83 16.61 -18.80
N THR A 185 -1.92 15.68 -18.53
CA THR A 185 -1.52 14.66 -19.49
C THR A 185 -1.93 13.29 -18.97
N VAL A 186 -2.60 12.51 -19.82
CA VAL A 186 -2.95 11.12 -19.56
C VAL A 186 -2.26 10.27 -20.63
N THR A 187 -1.44 9.32 -20.22
CA THR A 187 -0.82 8.35 -21.14
C THR A 187 -1.47 7.00 -20.93
N ILE A 188 -2.08 6.46 -21.98
CA ILE A 188 -2.64 5.12 -22.00
C ILE A 188 -1.70 4.26 -22.82
N ASP A 189 -1.17 3.20 -22.20
CA ASP A 189 -0.41 2.16 -22.87
C ASP A 189 -0.97 0.77 -22.53
N LYS A 190 -0.32 -0.27 -23.06
CA LYS A 190 -0.75 -1.65 -22.88
C LYS A 190 -0.78 -2.09 -21.41
N ASP A 191 0.11 -1.52 -20.59
CA ASP A 191 0.35 -1.94 -19.22
C ASP A 191 -0.38 -1.02 -18.23
N PHE A 192 -0.38 0.29 -18.48
CA PHE A 192 -0.90 1.32 -17.56
C PHE A 192 -1.64 2.48 -18.23
N VAL A 193 -2.60 3.03 -17.48
CA VAL A 193 -3.10 4.40 -17.60
C VAL A 193 -2.36 5.24 -16.58
N SER A 194 -1.56 6.19 -17.06
CA SER A 194 -0.72 7.07 -16.26
C SER A 194 -1.19 8.50 -16.36
N TYR A 195 -1.21 9.25 -15.26
CA TYR A 195 -1.44 10.69 -15.29
C TYR A 195 -0.70 11.37 -14.13
N THR A 196 -0.43 12.67 -14.26
CA THR A 196 0.26 13.45 -13.23
C THR A 196 -0.68 14.48 -12.62
N ALA A 197 -0.84 14.45 -11.30
CA ALA A 197 -1.58 15.44 -10.51
C ALA A 197 -0.79 15.76 -9.23
N ASP A 198 -0.76 17.02 -8.81
CA ASP A 198 -0.03 17.49 -7.61
C ASP A 198 1.44 17.04 -7.55
N ASN A 199 2.14 17.11 -8.70
CA ASN A 199 3.54 16.63 -8.85
C ASN A 199 3.73 15.13 -8.54
N LYS A 200 2.66 14.34 -8.53
CA LYS A 200 2.70 12.89 -8.39
C LYS A 200 2.16 12.23 -9.65
N THR A 201 2.89 11.24 -10.13
CA THR A 201 2.40 10.37 -11.19
C THR A 201 1.66 9.19 -10.57
N TYR A 202 0.42 9.02 -11.00
CA TYR A 202 -0.43 7.89 -10.62
C TYR A 202 -0.54 6.95 -11.81
N LYS A 203 -0.50 5.65 -11.54
CA LYS A 203 -0.65 4.62 -12.57
C LYS A 203 -1.69 3.60 -12.14
N ILE A 204 -2.63 3.35 -13.04
CA ILE A 204 -3.60 2.27 -12.93
C ILE A 204 -3.27 1.25 -14.01
N PRO A 205 -3.07 -0.03 -13.68
CA PRO A 205 -2.90 -1.05 -14.71
C PRO A 205 -4.06 -1.04 -15.70
N SER A 206 -3.76 -0.97 -17.00
CA SER A 206 -4.75 -0.88 -18.08
C SER A 206 -5.73 -2.06 -18.06
N ILE A 207 -5.27 -3.21 -17.54
CA ILE A 207 -6.12 -4.37 -17.33
C ILE A 207 -7.31 -4.07 -16.39
N TYR A 208 -7.21 -3.14 -15.45
CA TYR A 208 -8.33 -2.88 -14.53
C TYR A 208 -9.48 -2.08 -15.14
N PHE A 209 -9.34 -1.61 -16.37
CA PHE A 209 -10.38 -0.91 -17.11
C PHE A 209 -11.18 -1.89 -17.98
N ILE A 210 -12.45 -2.08 -17.60
CA ILE A 210 -13.38 -3.03 -18.23
C ILE A 210 -14.29 -2.26 -19.20
N ASN A 211 -14.35 -2.69 -20.46
CA ASN A 211 -15.25 -2.12 -21.45
C ASN A 211 -16.72 -2.38 -21.07
N GLN A 212 -17.55 -1.33 -21.06
CA GLN A 212 -18.97 -1.40 -20.70
C GLN A 212 -19.92 -1.58 -21.91
N ASN A 213 -19.38 -1.81 -23.11
CA ASN A 213 -20.08 -1.92 -24.40
C ASN A 213 -20.78 -0.63 -24.89
N ASP A 214 -20.53 0.50 -24.25
CA ASP A 214 -21.04 1.83 -24.61
C ASP A 214 -19.92 2.80 -25.03
N GLY A 215 -18.69 2.30 -25.20
CA GLY A 215 -17.51 3.11 -25.46
C GLY A 215 -16.84 3.67 -24.20
N SER A 216 -17.34 3.33 -23.00
CA SER A 216 -16.69 3.61 -21.73
C SER A 216 -15.93 2.40 -21.17
N TYR A 217 -14.91 2.72 -20.39
CA TYR A 217 -14.07 1.77 -19.68
C TYR A 217 -14.02 2.16 -18.21
N ASN A 218 -14.45 1.24 -17.33
CA ASN A 218 -14.59 1.51 -15.91
C ASN A 218 -13.73 0.55 -15.09
N THR A 219 -13.15 1.06 -14.00
CA THR A 219 -12.53 0.23 -12.98
C THR A 219 -13.58 -0.38 -12.05
N GLN A 220 -13.47 -1.70 -11.81
CA GLN A 220 -14.39 -2.45 -10.94
C GLN A 220 -13.76 -2.90 -9.61
N THR A 221 -12.74 -2.20 -9.13
CA THR A 221 -12.17 -2.44 -7.79
C THR A 221 -12.68 -1.40 -6.79
N PRO A 222 -13.01 -1.77 -5.54
CA PRO A 222 -13.36 -0.82 -4.50
C PRO A 222 -12.32 0.29 -4.31
N TYR A 223 -11.04 -0.02 -4.57
CA TYR A 223 -9.92 0.90 -4.34
C TYR A 223 -9.70 1.91 -5.46
N LEU A 224 -10.17 1.62 -6.67
CA LEU A 224 -10.13 2.57 -7.81
C LEU A 224 -11.53 2.90 -8.31
N LYS A 225 -12.57 2.66 -7.50
CA LYS A 225 -13.96 2.64 -7.92
C LYS A 225 -14.33 3.97 -8.58
N ASN A 226 -14.89 3.90 -9.79
CA ASN A 226 -15.30 5.04 -10.63
C ASN A 226 -14.14 5.81 -11.30
N SER A 227 -13.02 5.15 -11.56
CA SER A 227 -12.09 5.67 -12.59
C SER A 227 -12.65 5.25 -13.95
N ILE A 228 -12.81 6.23 -14.85
CA ILE A 228 -13.59 6.09 -16.09
C ILE A 228 -12.79 6.69 -17.24
N ILE A 229 -12.73 5.97 -18.36
CA ILE A 229 -12.32 6.50 -19.65
C ILE A 229 -13.52 6.40 -20.60
N VAL A 230 -13.92 7.51 -21.20
CA VAL A 230 -14.98 7.52 -22.23
C VAL A 230 -14.36 7.92 -23.55
N LYS A 231 -14.59 7.09 -24.58
CA LYS A 231 -14.21 7.42 -25.96
C LYS A 231 -15.31 8.25 -26.60
N ASN A 232 -14.99 9.50 -26.93
CA ASN A 232 -15.93 10.40 -27.59
C ASN A 232 -15.81 10.34 -29.11
N ALA A 233 -16.83 10.83 -29.82
CA ALA A 233 -16.70 11.16 -31.23
C ALA A 233 -15.56 12.18 -31.43
N ASN A 234 -14.86 12.10 -32.57
CA ASN A 234 -13.75 13.00 -32.96
C ASN A 234 -12.39 12.75 -32.29
N ASN A 235 -12.01 11.49 -32.01
CA ASN A 235 -10.70 11.14 -31.46
C ASN A 235 -10.38 11.91 -30.17
N LYS A 236 -11.37 12.01 -29.29
CA LYS A 236 -11.23 12.62 -27.97
C LYS A 236 -11.54 11.59 -26.89
N ILE A 237 -10.95 11.76 -25.72
CA ILE A 237 -11.34 10.99 -24.54
C ILE A 237 -11.79 11.92 -23.40
N GLN A 238 -12.59 11.37 -22.51
CA GLN A 238 -12.80 11.91 -21.17
C GLN A 238 -12.12 10.96 -20.18
N PHE A 239 -11.42 11.51 -19.19
CA PHE A 239 -10.78 10.73 -18.14
C PHE A 239 -11.21 11.25 -16.77
N SER A 240 -11.62 10.34 -15.90
CA SER A 240 -11.93 10.61 -14.49
C SER A 240 -11.18 9.60 -13.63
N TYR A 241 -10.60 10.07 -12.53
CA TYR A 241 -9.90 9.24 -11.57
C TYR A 241 -10.52 9.33 -10.19
N LYS A 242 -10.83 8.18 -9.60
CA LYS A 242 -11.27 8.15 -8.22
C LYS A 242 -10.57 7.02 -7.49
N HIS A 243 -9.77 7.39 -6.52
CA HIS A 243 -9.08 6.46 -5.66
C HIS A 243 -9.63 6.57 -4.25
N PHE A 244 -10.08 5.42 -3.76
CA PHE A 244 -10.56 5.29 -2.41
C PHE A 244 -9.59 4.39 -1.66
N GLU A 245 -8.85 5.00 -0.74
CA GLU A 245 -7.95 4.28 0.15
C GLU A 245 -8.72 3.93 1.41
N ILE A 246 -8.96 2.63 1.60
CA ILE A 246 -9.29 2.09 2.90
C ILE A 246 -8.08 1.29 3.36
N ALA A 247 -7.54 1.68 4.50
CA ALA A 247 -6.44 0.99 5.14
C ALA A 247 -6.67 0.95 6.63
N HIS A 248 -6.11 -0.06 7.28
CA HIS A 248 -6.09 -0.14 8.73
C HIS A 248 -4.66 0.15 9.18
N SER A 249 -4.52 1.03 10.18
CA SER A 249 -3.22 1.31 10.77
C SER A 249 -3.08 0.55 12.06
N PRO A 250 -2.10 -0.36 12.18
CA PRO A 250 -1.79 -0.94 13.46
C PRO A 250 -1.15 0.09 14.39
N SER A 251 -1.42 -0.08 15.68
CA SER A 251 -0.82 0.63 16.81
C SER A 251 -0.52 -0.39 17.91
N VAL A 252 0.35 -0.03 18.86
CA VAL A 252 0.64 -0.87 20.03
C VAL A 252 0.17 -0.14 21.27
N LEU A 253 -0.75 -0.76 22.00
CA LEU A 253 -1.22 -0.28 23.29
C LEU A 253 -1.01 -1.38 24.32
N ASN A 254 -0.30 -1.07 25.41
CA ASN A 254 -0.04 -2.01 26.51
C ASN A 254 0.58 -3.35 26.05
N GLY A 255 1.42 -3.30 25.01
CA GLY A 255 2.08 -4.49 24.46
C GLY A 255 1.22 -5.32 23.51
N GLN A 256 0.00 -4.90 23.20
CA GLN A 256 -0.90 -5.56 22.26
C GLN A 256 -1.05 -4.76 20.97
N VAL A 257 -1.12 -5.45 19.84
CA VAL A 257 -1.44 -4.81 18.56
C VAL A 257 -2.95 -4.51 18.51
N THR A 258 -3.24 -3.28 18.13
CA THR A 258 -4.59 -2.75 17.91
C THR A 258 -4.66 -2.17 16.51
N GLY A 259 -5.87 -1.98 15.96
CA GLY A 259 -6.06 -1.46 14.61
C GLY A 259 -7.08 -0.35 14.57
N ASP A 260 -6.68 0.80 14.00
CA ASP A 260 -7.59 1.90 13.71
C ASP A 260 -7.89 1.94 12.21
N LEU A 261 -9.18 2.05 11.89
CA LEU A 261 -9.62 2.23 10.51
C LEU A 261 -9.23 3.64 10.03
N GLN A 262 -8.52 3.69 8.90
CA GLN A 262 -8.12 4.93 8.24
C GLN A 262 -8.80 5.02 6.87
N TYR A 263 -9.58 6.08 6.71
CA TYR A 263 -10.15 6.45 5.42
C TYR A 263 -9.30 7.56 4.81
N SER A 264 -8.96 7.39 3.54
CA SER A 264 -8.38 8.45 2.71
C SER A 264 -9.10 8.41 1.37
N LEU A 265 -9.82 9.47 1.03
CA LEU A 265 -10.40 9.63 -0.30
C LEU A 265 -9.49 10.54 -1.10
N THR A 266 -8.82 9.98 -2.11
CA THR A 266 -8.11 10.76 -3.12
C THR A 266 -8.93 10.74 -4.40
N SER A 267 -9.85 11.69 -4.54
CA SER A 267 -10.60 11.87 -5.78
C SER A 267 -9.94 12.94 -6.64
N PHE A 268 -9.56 12.58 -7.87
CA PHE A 268 -9.33 13.52 -8.97
C PHE A 268 -10.41 13.29 -10.02
N GLY A 269 -11.61 13.70 -9.65
CA GLY A 269 -12.79 13.63 -10.48
C GLY A 269 -13.58 14.88 -10.19
N LEU A 270 -13.82 15.67 -11.22
CA LEU A 270 -14.58 16.90 -11.13
C LEU A 270 -15.97 16.57 -10.56
N PRO A 271 -16.44 17.27 -9.52
CA PRO A 271 -17.79 17.05 -8.99
C PRO A 271 -18.90 17.40 -10.00
N ASN A 272 -18.55 18.09 -11.08
CA ASN A 272 -19.40 18.31 -12.25
C ASN A 272 -18.60 17.96 -13.52
N LEU A 273 -19.26 17.36 -14.51
CA LEU A 273 -18.75 17.11 -15.85
C LEU A 273 -18.19 18.37 -16.52
N ASP A 274 -16.94 18.74 -16.24
CA ASP A 274 -16.07 19.39 -17.23
C ASP A 274 -15.12 18.32 -17.71
N SER A 275 -15.63 17.39 -18.52
CA SER A 275 -14.76 16.46 -19.21
C SER A 275 -13.64 17.26 -19.87
N ILE A 276 -12.41 17.11 -19.38
CA ILE A 276 -11.28 17.62 -20.12
C ILE A 276 -11.26 16.77 -21.37
N GLU A 277 -11.64 17.37 -22.49
CA GLU A 277 -11.52 16.72 -23.78
C GLU A 277 -10.04 16.67 -24.10
N PHE A 278 -9.50 15.46 -24.08
CA PHE A 278 -8.13 15.29 -24.50
C PHE A 278 -8.07 15.06 -26.01
N SER A 279 -7.12 15.70 -26.70
CA SER A 279 -6.78 15.36 -28.08
C SER A 279 -5.43 14.64 -28.13
N LYS A 280 -5.23 13.85 -29.19
CA LYS A 280 -3.93 13.27 -29.54
C LYS A 280 -2.94 14.35 -29.96
#